data_AF-A0A067CIV7-F1
#
_entry.id   AF-A0A067CIV7-F1
#
_cell.length_a   1.000
_cell.length_b   1.000
_cell.length_c   1.000
_cell.angle_alpha   90.00
_cell.angle_beta   90.00
_cell.angle_gamma   90.00
#
_symmetry.space_group_name_H-M   'P 1'
#
loop_
_entity.id
_entity.type
_entity.pdbx_description
1 polymer ?
#
loop_
_entity_poly.entity_id
_entity_poly.type
_entity_poly.pdbx_seq_one_letter_code
_entity_poly.pdbx_strand_id
1 'polypeptide(L)'
;MFDEDSDGMSDGGVVDDRVWMEKESLAMERRSRTVGFREGIDVGKEQTLQEGFDYGYKAGAAKGFEMGTLHGILRAFQHQFPAEHPAMATVLALAAELKASEEAAMTAGDIPAASSDQADAVLAAIPLPALALPDATNDANKE
;
A
#
# COMPACT_ATOMS: atom_id res chain seq x y z
N MET A 1 -16.82 -87.90 -5.19
CA MET A 1 -17.00 -86.56 -5.79
C MET A 1 -16.46 -85.57 -4.80
N PHE A 2 -15.23 -85.15 -5.01
CA PHE A 2 -14.61 -83.99 -4.35
C PHE A 2 -14.32 -83.04 -5.50
N ASP A 3 -15.08 -81.96 -5.57
CA ASP A 3 -14.93 -80.96 -6.63
C ASP A 3 -13.63 -80.18 -6.43
N GLU A 4 -12.90 -80.05 -7.54
CA GLU A 4 -11.69 -79.26 -7.71
C GLU A 4 -12.03 -77.76 -7.68
N ASP A 5 -11.86 -77.12 -6.52
CA ASP A 5 -11.62 -75.67 -6.48
C ASP A 5 -10.13 -75.44 -6.70
N SER A 6 -9.75 -75.51 -7.98
CA SER A 6 -8.47 -75.06 -8.50
C SER A 6 -8.39 -73.53 -8.40
N ASP A 7 -8.04 -73.03 -7.22
CA ASP A 7 -7.66 -71.63 -7.00
C ASP A 7 -6.29 -71.35 -7.65
N GLY A 8 -6.29 -71.32 -8.98
CA GLY A 8 -5.22 -70.79 -9.80
C GLY A 8 -5.19 -69.27 -9.72
N MET A 9 -4.93 -68.72 -8.54
CA MET A 9 -4.56 -67.32 -8.41
C MET A 9 -3.14 -67.17 -8.92
N SER A 10 -3.01 -66.75 -10.18
CA SER A 10 -1.74 -66.38 -10.77
C SER A 10 -1.12 -65.24 -9.96
N ASP A 11 -0.08 -65.56 -9.19
CA ASP A 11 0.82 -64.64 -8.45
C ASP A 11 1.54 -63.60 -9.36
N GLY A 12 1.21 -63.55 -10.65
CA GLY A 12 1.77 -62.59 -11.61
C GLY A 12 1.18 -61.17 -11.52
N GLY A 13 0.00 -60.99 -10.93
CA GLY A 13 -0.66 -59.66 -10.82
C GLY A 13 -0.12 -58.79 -9.68
N VAL A 14 0.21 -59.40 -8.53
CA VAL A 14 0.64 -58.67 -7.32
C VAL A 14 2.06 -58.07 -7.49
N VAL A 15 2.91 -58.74 -8.27
CA VAL A 15 4.27 -58.26 -8.55
C VAL A 15 4.25 -57.10 -9.55
N ASP A 16 3.38 -57.15 -10.57
CA ASP A 16 3.22 -56.06 -11.55
C ASP A 16 2.62 -54.80 -10.91
N ASP A 17 1.63 -54.95 -10.02
CA ASP A 17 1.04 -53.85 -9.27
C ASP A 17 2.05 -53.16 -8.34
N ARG A 18 2.91 -53.92 -7.65
CA ARG A 18 3.98 -53.35 -6.80
C ARG A 18 4.98 -52.54 -7.61
N VAL A 19 5.43 -53.06 -8.75
CA VAL A 19 6.38 -52.37 -9.62
C VAL A 19 5.76 -51.12 -10.24
N TRP A 20 4.47 -51.15 -10.57
CA TRP A 20 3.71 -49.99 -11.01
C TRP A 20 3.56 -48.93 -9.92
N MET A 21 3.24 -49.33 -8.69
CA MET A 21 3.16 -48.43 -7.53
C MET A 21 4.50 -47.76 -7.23
N GLU A 22 5.62 -48.49 -7.29
CA GLU A 22 6.96 -47.92 -7.08
C GLU A 22 7.33 -46.92 -8.18
N LYS A 23 7.00 -47.21 -9.45
CA LYS A 23 7.21 -46.29 -10.56
C LYS A 23 6.36 -45.03 -10.43
N GLU A 24 5.09 -45.16 -10.07
CA GLU A 24 4.20 -44.00 -9.87
C GLU A 24 4.65 -43.17 -8.66
N SER A 25 5.09 -43.81 -7.58
CA SER A 25 5.69 -43.13 -6.41
C SER A 25 6.94 -42.32 -6.81
N LEU A 26 7.85 -42.91 -7.57
CA LEU A 26 9.04 -42.21 -8.07
C LEU A 26 8.68 -41.07 -9.05
N ALA A 27 7.68 -41.27 -9.90
CA ALA A 27 7.20 -40.23 -10.80
C ALA A 27 6.53 -39.08 -10.04
N MET A 28 5.79 -39.39 -8.98
CA MET A 28 5.18 -38.41 -8.08
C MET A 28 6.24 -37.65 -7.27
N GLU A 29 7.27 -38.32 -6.76
CA GLU A 29 8.39 -37.69 -6.04
C GLU A 29 9.18 -36.74 -6.96
N ARG A 30 9.49 -37.18 -8.19
CA ARG A 30 10.16 -36.33 -9.19
C ARG A 30 9.32 -35.09 -9.53
N ARG A 31 8.02 -35.28 -9.78
CA ARG A 31 7.09 -34.15 -10.05
C ARG A 31 7.01 -33.23 -8.85
N SER A 32 6.83 -33.76 -7.64
CA SER A 32 6.76 -32.96 -6.40
C SER A 32 8.04 -32.15 -6.19
N ARG A 33 9.22 -32.73 -6.43
CA ARG A 33 10.51 -32.04 -6.29
C ARG A 33 10.70 -30.95 -7.35
N THR A 34 10.36 -31.21 -8.61
CA THR A 34 10.55 -30.23 -9.70
C THR A 34 9.49 -29.13 -9.67
N VAL A 35 8.23 -29.47 -9.42
CA VAL A 35 7.11 -28.53 -9.33
C VAL A 35 7.23 -27.72 -8.04
N GLY A 36 7.42 -28.38 -6.90
CA GLY A 36 7.58 -27.69 -5.61
C GLY A 36 8.80 -26.77 -5.55
N PHE A 37 9.90 -27.10 -6.24
CA PHE A 37 11.04 -26.18 -6.34
C PHE A 37 10.74 -24.95 -7.21
N ARG A 38 10.00 -25.12 -8.31
CA ARG A 38 9.57 -24.00 -9.16
C ARG A 38 8.57 -23.11 -8.43
N GLU A 39 7.56 -23.70 -7.82
CA GLU A 39 6.56 -22.99 -7.00
C GLU A 39 7.24 -22.27 -5.83
N GLY A 40 8.20 -22.89 -5.15
CA GLY A 40 8.96 -22.23 -4.08
C GLY A 40 9.78 -21.02 -4.56
N ILE A 41 10.38 -21.10 -5.76
CA ILE A 41 11.07 -19.95 -6.37
C ILE A 41 10.09 -18.82 -6.69
N ASP A 42 8.94 -19.15 -7.27
CA ASP A 42 7.97 -18.15 -7.69
C ASP A 42 7.29 -17.48 -6.47
N VAL A 43 6.93 -18.26 -5.44
CA VAL A 43 6.45 -17.73 -4.16
C VAL A 43 7.48 -16.83 -3.49
N GLY A 44 8.77 -17.19 -3.50
CA GLY A 44 9.82 -16.35 -2.92
C GLY A 44 9.98 -15.02 -3.66
N LYS A 45 9.90 -15.02 -4.99
CA LYS A 45 9.90 -13.78 -5.81
C LYS A 45 8.67 -12.92 -5.52
N GLU A 46 7.49 -13.53 -5.45
CA GLU A 46 6.26 -12.80 -5.15
C GLU A 46 6.28 -12.19 -3.75
N GLN A 47 6.76 -12.93 -2.75
CA GLN A 47 6.91 -12.42 -1.38
C GLN A 47 7.86 -11.23 -1.32
N THR A 48 9.06 -11.36 -1.88
CA THR A 48 10.04 -10.26 -1.89
C THR A 48 9.55 -9.04 -2.69
N LEU A 49 8.81 -9.26 -3.78
CA LEU A 49 8.18 -8.19 -4.54
C LEU A 49 7.10 -7.47 -3.71
N GLN A 50 6.26 -8.22 -3.01
CA GLN A 50 5.18 -7.69 -2.19
C GLN A 50 5.73 -6.90 -1.00
N GLU A 51 6.78 -7.39 -0.33
CA GLU A 51 7.46 -6.65 0.74
C GLU A 51 8.04 -5.32 0.24
N GLY A 52 8.68 -5.33 -0.93
CA GLY A 52 9.17 -4.12 -1.58
C GLY A 52 8.06 -3.12 -1.92
N PHE A 53 6.93 -3.63 -2.43
CA PHE A 53 5.76 -2.82 -2.72
C PHE A 53 5.15 -2.21 -1.44
N ASP A 54 4.94 -3.01 -0.40
CA ASP A 54 4.34 -2.56 0.85
C ASP A 54 5.19 -1.46 1.51
N TYR A 55 6.51 -1.60 1.45
CA TYR A 55 7.44 -0.58 1.93
C TYR A 55 7.31 0.72 1.12
N GLY A 56 7.39 0.61 -0.21
CA GLY A 56 7.25 1.76 -1.11
C GLY A 56 5.89 2.45 -0.99
N TYR A 57 4.81 1.67 -0.85
CA TYR A 57 3.45 2.15 -0.70
C TYR A 57 3.26 2.90 0.61
N LYS A 58 3.73 2.38 1.75
CA LYS A 58 3.64 3.08 3.04
C LYS A 58 4.37 4.42 3.02
N ALA A 59 5.60 4.43 2.49
CA ALA A 59 6.39 5.65 2.36
C ALA A 59 5.76 6.66 1.39
N GLY A 60 5.25 6.17 0.26
CA GLY A 60 4.59 6.98 -0.76
C GLY A 60 3.25 7.56 -0.30
N ALA A 61 2.44 6.74 0.37
CA ALA A 61 1.14 7.14 0.89
C ALA A 61 1.26 8.23 1.96
N ALA A 62 2.21 8.10 2.89
CA ALA A 62 2.45 9.13 3.92
C ALA A 62 2.83 10.48 3.28
N LYS A 63 3.85 10.48 2.41
CA LYS A 63 4.32 11.68 1.72
C LYS A 63 3.26 12.31 0.81
N GLY A 64 2.54 11.48 0.05
CA GLY A 64 1.46 11.92 -0.82
C GLY A 64 0.26 12.48 -0.04
N PHE A 65 -0.03 11.93 1.13
CA PHE A 65 -1.09 12.45 2.01
C PHE A 65 -0.73 13.83 2.57
N GLU A 66 0.52 14.04 3.01
CA GLU A 66 1.00 15.34 3.49
C GLU A 66 0.91 16.41 2.40
N MET A 67 1.44 16.12 1.21
CA MET A 67 1.36 17.05 0.06
C MET A 67 -0.08 17.33 -0.36
N GLY A 68 -0.91 16.29 -0.46
CA GLY A 68 -2.32 16.44 -0.78
C GLY A 68 -3.08 17.29 0.24
N THR A 69 -2.70 17.21 1.52
CA THR A 69 -3.27 18.02 2.59
C THR A 69 -2.91 19.49 2.41
N LEU A 70 -1.65 19.82 2.14
CA LEU A 70 -1.22 21.21 1.90
C LEU A 70 -1.95 21.82 0.70
N HIS A 71 -2.04 21.10 -0.42
CA HIS A 71 -2.81 21.54 -1.59
C HIS A 71 -4.29 21.70 -1.27
N GLY A 72 -4.86 20.78 -0.50
CA GLY A 72 -6.26 20.83 -0.07
C GLY A 72 -6.55 22.08 0.75
N ILE A 73 -5.68 22.42 1.71
CA ILE A 73 -5.81 23.60 2.55
C ILE A 73 -5.69 24.89 1.72
N LEU A 74 -4.68 24.99 0.84
CA LEU A 74 -4.51 26.16 -0.03
C LEU A 74 -5.71 26.35 -0.98
N ARG A 75 -6.24 25.26 -1.54
CA ARG A 75 -7.42 25.29 -2.42
C ARG A 75 -8.70 25.63 -1.67
N ALA A 76 -8.87 25.13 -0.45
CA ALA A 76 -9.97 25.49 0.42
C ALA A 76 -9.95 27.00 0.73
N PHE A 77 -8.78 27.55 1.02
CA PHE A 77 -8.60 28.98 1.24
C PHE A 77 -8.99 29.80 0.00
N GLN A 78 -8.50 29.42 -1.18
CA GLN A 78 -8.84 30.08 -2.45
C GLN A 78 -10.34 30.06 -2.76
N HIS A 79 -11.05 29.01 -2.35
CA HIS A 79 -12.49 28.91 -2.55
C HIS A 79 -13.29 29.72 -1.52
N GLN A 80 -12.82 29.78 -0.28
CA GLN A 80 -13.53 30.42 0.82
C GLN A 80 -13.42 31.95 0.82
N PHE A 81 -12.29 32.49 0.35
CA PHE A 81 -12.00 33.94 0.41
C PHE A 81 -12.01 34.58 -0.98
N PRO A 82 -12.46 35.85 -1.09
CA PRO A 82 -12.41 36.59 -2.34
C PRO A 82 -10.97 36.90 -2.76
N ALA A 83 -10.77 37.16 -4.06
CA ALA A 83 -9.45 37.42 -4.62
C ALA A 83 -8.75 38.65 -4.03
N GLU A 84 -9.50 39.62 -3.49
CA GLU A 84 -8.95 40.81 -2.83
C GLU A 84 -8.40 40.54 -1.41
N HIS A 85 -8.55 39.31 -0.89
CA HIS A 85 -8.05 38.98 0.44
C HIS A 85 -6.52 39.19 0.49
N PRO A 86 -5.96 39.87 1.52
CA PRO A 86 -4.54 40.24 1.57
C PRO A 86 -3.60 39.03 1.51
N ALA A 87 -4.02 37.88 2.04
CA ALA A 87 -3.27 36.63 1.98
C ALA A 87 -3.45 35.82 0.67
N MET A 88 -4.29 36.26 -0.27
CA MET A 88 -4.55 35.51 -1.51
C MET A 88 -3.29 35.43 -2.39
N ALA A 89 -2.56 36.54 -2.51
CA ALA A 89 -1.33 36.59 -3.30
C ALA A 89 -0.26 35.63 -2.76
N THR A 90 -0.10 35.56 -1.45
CA THR A 90 0.84 34.63 -0.79
C THR A 90 0.40 33.17 -0.94
N VAL A 91 -0.89 32.89 -0.81
CA VAL A 91 -1.45 31.53 -0.99
C VAL A 91 -1.27 31.04 -2.43
N LEU A 92 -1.46 31.89 -3.42
CA LEU A 92 -1.23 31.55 -4.83
C LEU A 92 0.25 31.30 -5.13
N ALA A 93 1.15 32.12 -4.55
CA ALA A 93 2.59 31.93 -4.70
C ALA A 93 3.05 30.60 -4.08
N LEU A 94 2.60 30.29 -2.86
CA LEU A 94 2.90 29.03 -2.19
C LEU A 94 2.36 27.81 -2.94
N ALA A 95 1.14 27.91 -3.49
CA ALA A 95 0.57 26.83 -4.31
C ALA A 95 1.40 26.56 -5.59
N ALA A 96 1.91 27.63 -6.23
CA ALA A 96 2.77 27.50 -7.40
C ALA A 96 4.14 26.90 -7.04
N GLU A 97 4.73 27.32 -5.92
CA GLU A 97 6.00 26.78 -5.41
C GLU A 97 5.90 25.29 -5.06
N LEU A 98 4.84 24.91 -4.33
CA LEU A 98 4.55 23.50 -4.00
C LEU A 98 4.45 22.66 -5.28
N LYS A 99 3.67 23.12 -6.25
CA LYS A 99 3.53 22.42 -7.54
C LYS A 99 4.86 22.30 -8.30
N ALA A 100 5.68 23.35 -8.31
CA ALA A 100 7.00 23.30 -8.95
C ALA A 100 7.94 22.31 -8.24
N SER A 101 7.90 22.25 -6.91
CA SER A 101 8.68 21.29 -6.13
C SER A 101 8.23 19.83 -6.36
N GLU A 102 6.93 19.61 -6.55
CA GLU A 102 6.37 18.29 -6.91
C GLU A 102 6.85 17.84 -8.28
N GLU A 103 6.73 18.72 -9.29
CA GLU A 103 7.17 18.42 -10.66
C GLU A 103 8.68 18.13 -10.70
N ALA A 104 9.49 18.85 -9.90
CA ALA A 104 10.92 18.58 -9.77
C ALA A 104 11.19 17.20 -9.14
N ALA A 105 10.50 16.84 -8.06
CA ALA A 105 10.64 15.53 -7.41
C ALA A 105 10.24 14.38 -8.35
N MET A 106 9.11 14.54 -9.06
CA MET A 106 8.66 13.55 -10.05
C MET A 106 9.67 13.37 -11.19
N THR A 107 10.29 14.45 -11.67
CA THR A 107 11.31 14.42 -12.72
C THR A 107 12.59 13.72 -12.24
N ALA A 108 12.94 13.86 -10.96
CA ALA A 108 14.08 13.17 -10.35
C ALA A 108 13.82 11.68 -10.07
N GLY A 109 12.57 11.22 -10.18
CA GLY A 109 12.17 9.86 -9.82
C GLY A 109 11.97 9.67 -8.31
N ASP A 110 11.90 10.77 -7.56
CA ASP A 110 11.68 10.77 -6.11
C ASP A 110 10.18 10.90 -5.77
N ILE A 111 9.82 10.46 -4.57
CA ILE A 111 8.46 10.66 -4.04
C ILE A 111 8.34 12.11 -3.57
N PRO A 112 7.40 12.91 -4.13
CA PRO A 112 7.17 14.28 -3.69
C PRO A 112 6.79 14.27 -2.20
N ALA A 113 7.52 15.02 -1.41
CA ALA A 113 7.35 15.11 0.03
C ALA A 113 7.30 16.58 0.43
N ALA A 114 6.36 16.91 1.31
CA ALA A 114 6.30 18.24 1.91
C ALA A 114 7.53 18.40 2.81
N SER A 115 8.25 19.52 2.69
CA SER A 115 9.19 19.89 3.75
C SER A 115 8.44 20.47 4.95
N SER A 116 9.01 20.34 6.14
CA SER A 116 8.47 20.99 7.36
C SER A 116 8.29 22.50 7.14
N ASP A 117 9.26 23.12 6.45
CA ASP A 117 9.27 24.54 6.15
C ASP A 117 8.09 24.95 5.25
N GLN A 118 7.72 24.12 4.27
CA GLN A 118 6.56 24.36 3.41
C GLN A 118 5.25 24.24 4.19
N ALA A 119 5.14 23.27 5.09
CA ALA A 119 3.96 23.11 5.94
C ALA A 119 3.78 24.31 6.88
N ASP A 120 4.86 24.77 7.50
CA ASP A 120 4.85 25.94 8.39
C ASP A 120 4.52 27.22 7.62
N ALA A 121 5.02 27.38 6.39
CA ALA A 121 4.71 28.52 5.53
C ALA A 121 3.22 28.56 5.13
N VAL A 122 2.63 27.40 4.79
CA VAL A 122 1.19 27.30 4.50
C VAL A 122 0.35 27.62 5.73
N LEU A 123 0.74 27.11 6.90
CA LEU A 123 0.03 27.36 8.15
C LEU A 123 0.11 28.83 8.58
N ALA A 124 1.27 29.47 8.40
CA ALA A 124 1.47 30.89 8.69
C ALA A 124 0.71 31.81 7.72
N ALA A 125 0.57 31.40 6.45
CA ALA A 125 -0.13 32.18 5.42
C ALA A 125 -1.65 32.18 5.60
N ILE A 126 -2.21 31.19 6.31
CA ILE A 126 -3.64 31.07 6.53
C ILE A 126 -3.96 31.68 7.90
N PRO A 127 -4.66 32.83 7.95
CA PRO A 127 -5.21 33.31 9.19
C PRO A 127 -6.28 32.31 9.64
N LEU A 128 -5.92 31.36 10.52
CA LEU A 128 -6.94 30.67 11.29
C LEU A 128 -7.68 31.76 12.07
N PRO A 129 -9.02 31.84 11.97
CA PRO A 129 -9.75 32.70 12.88
C PRO A 129 -9.39 32.24 14.28
N ALA A 130 -8.82 33.15 15.09
CA ALA A 130 -8.73 32.91 16.53
C ALA A 130 -10.16 32.59 16.97
N LEU A 131 -10.40 31.34 17.39
CA LEU A 131 -11.66 30.96 18.01
C LEU A 131 -11.82 31.89 19.21
N ALA A 132 -12.60 32.95 19.05
CA ALA A 132 -13.02 33.80 20.13
C ALA A 132 -13.92 32.92 21.00
N LEU A 133 -13.30 32.25 21.97
CA LEU A 133 -14.02 31.59 23.05
C LEU A 133 -14.93 32.67 23.66
N PRO A 134 -16.24 32.42 23.79
CA PRO A 134 -17.14 33.39 24.42
C PRO A 134 -16.60 33.69 25.82
N ASP A 135 -16.35 34.97 26.06
CA ASP A 135 -15.80 35.49 27.31
C ASP A 135 -16.68 35.01 28.47
N ALA A 136 -16.13 34.18 29.35
CA ALA A 136 -16.84 33.52 30.44
C ALA A 136 -17.25 34.49 31.58
N THR A 137 -17.26 35.80 31.30
CA THR A 137 -17.47 36.86 32.28
C THR A 137 -18.91 37.38 32.35
N ASN A 138 -19.83 36.94 31.47
CA ASN A 138 -21.20 37.48 31.44
C ASN A 138 -22.24 36.72 32.31
N ASP A 139 -21.85 35.66 33.02
CA ASP A 139 -22.79 34.92 33.91
C ASP A 139 -22.78 35.42 35.36
N ALA A 140 -22.02 36.48 35.69
CA ALA A 140 -21.99 37.06 37.04
C ALA A 140 -23.03 38.18 37.27
N ASN A 141 -23.82 38.54 36.25
CA ASN A 141 -24.83 39.59 36.34
C ASN A 141 -26.20 39.10 35.83
N LYS A 142 -26.77 38.12 36.54
CA LYS A 142 -28.23 37.97 36.60
C LYS A 142 -28.64 37.94 38.06
N GLU A 143 -29.59 38.85 38.32
CA GLU A 143 -30.26 39.21 39.57
C GLU A 143 -30.78 38.04 40.39
#